data_AF-A0A831NY70-F1
#
_entry.id   AF-A0A831NY70-F1
#
_cell.length_a   1.000
_cell.length_b   1.000
_cell.length_c   1.000
_cell.angle_alpha   90.00
_cell.angle_beta   90.00
_cell.angle_gamma   90.00
#
_symmetry.space_group_name_H-M   'P 1'
#
loop_
_entity.id
_entity.type
_entity.pdbx_description
1 polymer ?
#
loop_
_entity_poly.entity_id
_entity_poly.type
_entity_poly.pdbx_seq_one_letter_code
_entity_poly.pdbx_strand_id
1 'polypeptide(L)'
;MREKQLDQMSIFYTMPGHKVAKELAAISLIVDDNPEVLDLVYGDLVRDNRTDTGRTGMTAEQVLRCTILKQYRTMTYDELSYHLDDSLTFRTFARL
;
A
#
# COMPACT_ATOMS: atom_id res chain seq x y z
N MET A 1 6.95 -11.03 11.87
CA MET A 1 5.51 -10.75 11.94
C MET A 1 5.09 -9.99 10.69
N ARG A 2 4.28 -10.61 9.82
CA ARG A 2 3.73 -9.98 8.61
C ARG A 2 2.26 -10.33 8.45
N GLU A 3 1.44 -9.30 8.26
CA GLU A 3 0.00 -9.43 8.05
C GLU A 3 -0.34 -9.19 6.57
N LYS A 4 -1.49 -9.71 6.14
CA LYS A 4 -1.93 -9.60 4.74
C LYS A 4 -2.51 -8.20 4.46
N GLN A 5 -3.36 -7.70 5.33
CA GLN A 5 -4.04 -6.41 5.20
C GLN A 5 -4.35 -5.82 6.58
N LEU A 6 -4.81 -4.57 6.61
CA LEU A 6 -5.38 -3.98 7.82
C LEU A 6 -6.86 -4.37 7.92
N ASP A 7 -7.29 -4.90 9.06
CA ASP A 7 -8.70 -5.28 9.27
C ASP A 7 -9.63 -4.07 9.36
N GLN A 8 -9.09 -2.91 9.75
CA GLN A 8 -9.85 -1.66 9.86
C GLN A 8 -9.09 -0.51 9.19
N MET A 9 -9.81 0.24 8.34
CA MET A 9 -9.28 1.48 7.79
C MET A 9 -9.11 2.54 8.88
N SER A 10 -8.09 3.39 8.71
CA SER A 10 -7.88 4.56 9.56
C SER A 10 -9.08 5.51 9.47
N ILE A 11 -9.52 6.03 10.62
CA ILE A 11 -10.55 7.08 10.68
C ILE A 11 -10.11 8.38 9.99
N PHE A 12 -8.80 8.53 9.75
CA PHE A 12 -8.20 9.65 9.03
C PHE A 12 -8.06 9.39 7.52
N TYR A 13 -8.68 8.31 7.00
CA TYR A 13 -8.71 8.06 5.58
C TYR A 13 -9.54 9.15 4.88
N THR A 14 -8.87 10.07 4.21
CA THR A 14 -9.52 11.14 3.45
C THR A 14 -8.72 11.46 2.20
N MET A 15 -9.33 11.24 1.04
CA MET A 15 -8.72 11.57 -0.25
C MET A 15 -9.13 12.98 -0.68
N PRO A 16 -8.18 13.89 -1.00
CA PRO A 16 -8.49 15.22 -1.49
C PRO A 16 -9.26 15.21 -2.82
N GLY A 17 -9.93 16.32 -3.17
CA GLY A 17 -10.78 16.39 -4.38
C GLY A 17 -10.05 16.58 -5.71
N HIS A 18 -8.72 16.66 -5.72
CA HIS A 18 -7.94 16.92 -6.94
C HIS A 18 -7.81 15.66 -7.83
N LYS A 19 -7.51 15.88 -9.12
CA LYS A 19 -7.50 14.81 -10.16
C LYS A 19 -6.73 13.55 -9.76
N VAL A 20 -5.51 13.68 -9.26
CA VAL A 20 -4.64 12.55 -8.88
C VAL A 20 -5.26 11.71 -7.76
N ALA A 21 -5.85 12.34 -6.74
CA ALA A 21 -6.53 11.60 -5.67
C ALA A 21 -7.75 10.84 -6.17
N LYS A 22 -8.50 11.38 -7.14
CA LYS A 22 -9.64 10.67 -7.74
C LYS A 22 -9.18 9.44 -8.52
N GLU A 23 -8.08 9.55 -9.26
CA GLU A 23 -7.47 8.41 -9.96
C GLU A 23 -7.01 7.34 -8.97
N LEU A 24 -6.30 7.74 -7.90
CA LEU A 24 -5.85 6.82 -6.85
C LEU A 24 -7.01 6.21 -6.06
N ALA A 25 -8.10 6.95 -5.83
CA ALA A 25 -9.30 6.41 -5.22
C ALA A 25 -9.96 5.32 -6.08
N ALA A 26 -10.01 5.52 -7.40
CA ALA A 26 -10.50 4.51 -8.33
C ALA A 26 -9.60 3.26 -8.35
N ILE A 27 -8.28 3.44 -8.35
CA ILE A 27 -7.33 2.32 -8.24
C ILE A 27 -7.48 1.61 -6.89
N SER A 28 -7.69 2.36 -5.79
CA SER A 28 -7.92 1.77 -4.47
C SER A 28 -9.13 0.85 -4.50
N LEU A 29 -10.23 1.30 -5.11
CA LEU A 29 -11.45 0.50 -5.22
C LEU A 29 -11.19 -0.82 -5.98
N ILE A 30 -10.40 -0.78 -7.06
CA ILE A 30 -10.01 -1.99 -7.79
C ILE A 30 -9.21 -2.94 -6.88
N VAL A 31 -8.26 -2.44 -6.09
CA VAL A 31 -7.51 -3.29 -5.15
C VAL A 31 -8.43 -3.86 -4.07
N ASP A 32 -9.35 -3.05 -3.55
CA ASP A 32 -10.30 -3.43 -2.50
C ASP A 32 -11.31 -4.48 -2.97
N ASP A 33 -11.73 -4.41 -4.23
CA ASP A 33 -12.67 -5.36 -4.85
C ASP A 33 -12.02 -6.69 -5.27
N ASN A 34 -10.67 -6.79 -5.25
CA ASN A 34 -9.92 -7.97 -5.70
C ASN A 34 -8.90 -8.44 -4.63
N PRO A 35 -9.34 -8.79 -3.40
CA PRO A 35 -8.47 -9.10 -2.27
C PRO A 35 -7.56 -10.33 -2.47
N GLU A 36 -7.88 -11.21 -3.42
CA GLU A 36 -7.06 -12.36 -3.80
C GLU A 36 -5.69 -11.97 -4.35
N VAL A 37 -5.55 -10.77 -4.92
CA VAL A 37 -4.24 -10.28 -5.38
C VAL A 37 -3.23 -10.18 -4.23
N LEU A 38 -3.73 -9.96 -3.01
CA LEU A 38 -2.90 -9.88 -1.81
C LEU A 38 -2.31 -11.24 -1.42
N ASP A 39 -2.90 -12.37 -1.84
CA ASP A 39 -2.32 -13.70 -1.60
C ASP A 39 -1.01 -13.89 -2.36
N LEU A 40 -0.94 -13.38 -3.59
CA LEU A 40 0.27 -13.41 -4.42
C LEU A 40 1.38 -12.59 -3.76
N VAL A 41 1.06 -11.35 -3.36
CA VAL A 41 2.02 -10.46 -2.70
C VAL A 41 2.46 -11.00 -1.35
N TYR A 42 1.53 -11.55 -0.57
CA TYR A 42 1.86 -12.18 0.71
C TYR A 42 2.80 -13.38 0.51
N GLY A 43 2.51 -14.24 -0.47
CA GLY A 43 3.36 -15.37 -0.85
C GLY A 43 4.81 -14.94 -1.15
N ASP A 44 4.99 -13.89 -1.94
CA ASP A 44 6.30 -13.34 -2.25
C ASP A 44 7.03 -12.80 -1.01
N LEU A 45 6.31 -12.14 -0.10
CA LEU A 45 6.89 -11.54 1.11
C LEU A 45 7.34 -12.55 2.16
N VAL A 46 6.70 -13.73 2.19
CA VAL A 46 6.94 -14.75 3.24
C VAL A 46 7.71 -15.97 2.75
N ARG A 47 7.89 -16.13 1.43
CA ARG A 47 8.39 -17.37 0.81
C ARG A 47 9.57 -18.02 1.53
N ASP A 48 10.64 -17.25 1.74
CA ASP A 48 11.89 -17.76 2.28
C ASP A 48 12.11 -17.35 3.75
N ASN A 49 11.08 -16.77 4.41
CA ASN A 49 11.22 -16.13 5.73
C ASN A 49 10.22 -16.67 6.76
N ARG A 50 10.68 -16.80 8.01
CA ARG A 50 9.79 -17.04 9.16
C ARG A 50 8.87 -15.83 9.38
N THR A 51 7.57 -16.08 9.44
CA THR A 51 6.55 -15.03 9.63
C THR A 51 6.29 -14.70 11.11
N ASP A 52 6.67 -15.59 12.02
CA ASP A 52 6.37 -15.54 13.46
C ASP A 52 7.45 -14.85 14.32
N THR A 53 8.53 -14.38 13.70
CA THR A 53 9.62 -13.66 14.40
C THR A 53 9.97 -12.34 13.69
N GLY A 54 10.79 -11.49 14.33
CA GLY A 54 11.23 -10.21 13.78
C GLY A 54 10.22 -9.04 13.91
N ARG A 55 10.53 -7.90 13.28
CA ARG A 55 9.76 -6.65 13.37
C ARG A 55 8.43 -6.75 12.61
N THR A 56 7.38 -6.13 13.15
CA THR A 56 6.14 -5.87 12.41
C THR A 56 6.45 -4.87 11.29
N GLY A 57 6.46 -5.37 10.06
CA GLY A 57 6.66 -4.56 8.86
C GLY A 57 5.33 -4.14 8.24
N MET A 58 5.39 -3.52 7.07
CA MET A 58 4.20 -3.26 6.26
C MET A 58 3.44 -4.55 5.94
N THR A 59 2.11 -4.43 5.82
CA THR A 59 1.24 -5.52 5.35
C THR A 59 1.46 -5.79 3.86
N ALA A 60 0.99 -6.94 3.36
CA ALA A 60 1.04 -7.23 1.92
C ALA A 60 0.27 -6.18 1.11
N GLU A 61 -0.85 -5.69 1.64
CA GLU A 61 -1.61 -4.60 1.06
C GLU A 61 -0.82 -3.29 0.95
N GLN A 62 -0.18 -2.86 2.05
CA GLN A 62 0.63 -1.64 2.05
C GLN A 62 1.79 -1.76 1.05
N VAL A 63 2.45 -2.92 0.97
CA VAL A 63 3.50 -3.20 -0.03
C VAL A 63 2.96 -3.09 -1.46
N LEU A 64 1.80 -3.69 -1.74
CA LEU A 64 1.18 -3.62 -3.06
C LEU A 64 0.85 -2.17 -3.45
N ARG A 65 0.23 -1.41 -2.55
CA ARG A 65 -0.14 -0.01 -2.80
C ARG A 65 1.09 0.87 -3.01
N CYS A 66 2.15 0.71 -2.22
CA CYS A 66 3.43 1.37 -2.45
C CYS A 66 4.04 0.99 -3.81
N THR A 67 3.95 -0.28 -4.21
CA THR A 67 4.41 -0.74 -5.53
C THR A 67 3.61 -0.10 -6.66
N ILE A 68 2.29 0.00 -6.53
CA ILE A 68 1.42 0.68 -7.49
C ILE A 68 1.81 2.15 -7.61
N LEU A 69 2.02 2.87 -6.50
CA LEU A 69 2.47 4.27 -6.54
C LEU A 69 3.80 4.42 -7.27
N LYS A 70 4.75 3.54 -6.96
CA LYS A 70 6.05 3.51 -7.61
C LYS A 70 5.92 3.35 -9.13
N GLN A 71 5.05 2.46 -9.60
CA GLN A 71 4.82 2.24 -11.02
C GLN A 71 3.99 3.36 -11.68
N TYR A 72 2.95 3.86 -11.00
CA TYR A 72 2.07 4.93 -11.48
C TYR A 72 2.83 6.22 -11.84
N ARG A 73 3.95 6.49 -11.16
CA ARG A 73 4.82 7.64 -11.42
C ARG A 73 6.22 7.30 -11.92
N THR A 74 6.51 6.01 -12.17
CA THR A 74 7.84 5.54 -12.58
C THR A 74 8.95 6.02 -11.62
N MET A 75 8.71 5.92 -10.32
CA MET A 75 9.61 6.41 -9.27
C MET A 75 10.69 5.39 -8.90
N THR A 76 11.83 5.90 -8.46
CA THR A 76 12.81 5.16 -7.66
C THR A 76 12.29 4.90 -6.25
N TYR A 77 12.98 4.06 -5.48
CA TYR A 77 12.60 3.83 -4.07
C TYR A 77 12.86 5.06 -3.19
N ASP A 78 13.87 5.87 -3.50
CA ASP A 78 14.16 7.11 -2.76
C ASP A 78 13.10 8.19 -3.02
N GLU A 79 12.63 8.33 -4.27
CA GLU A 79 11.51 9.22 -4.57
C GLU A 79 10.21 8.73 -3.92
N LEU A 80 9.96 7.42 -3.93
CA LEU A 80 8.79 6.86 -3.26
C LEU A 80 8.80 7.18 -1.77
N SER A 81 9.94 7.00 -1.08
CA SER A 81 10.03 7.28 0.36
C SER A 81 9.78 8.75 0.66
N TYR A 82 10.40 9.65 -0.11
CA TYR A 82 10.18 11.09 -0.01
C TYR A 82 8.71 11.47 -0.18
N HIS A 83 8.03 10.91 -1.19
CA HIS A 83 6.62 11.23 -1.43
C HIS A 83 5.65 10.59 -0.42
N LEU A 84 5.97 9.44 0.15
CA LEU A 84 5.16 8.85 1.22
C LEU A 84 5.21 9.69 2.51
N ASP A 85 6.32 10.41 2.75
CA ASP A 85 6.46 11.32 3.87
C ASP A 85 5.79 12.67 3.64
N ASP A 86 5.86 13.21 2.40
CA ASP A 86 5.41 14.58 2.10
C ASP A 86 3.95 14.67 1.58
N SER A 87 3.43 13.62 0.93
CA SER A 87 2.11 13.64 0.28
C SER A 87 1.06 12.87 1.06
N LEU A 88 0.10 13.60 1.65
CA LEU A 88 -1.07 13.01 2.30
C LEU A 88 -1.82 12.06 1.35
N THR A 89 -2.01 12.44 0.08
CA THR A 89 -2.72 11.58 -0.89
C THR A 89 -2.01 10.23 -1.08
N PHE A 90 -0.68 10.23 -1.17
CA PHE A 90 0.07 8.99 -1.38
C PHE A 90 0.08 8.14 -0.13
N ARG A 91 0.28 8.77 1.04
CA ARG A 91 0.24 8.10 2.33
C ARG A 91 -1.13 7.47 2.61
N THR A 92 -2.21 8.20 2.35
CA THR A 92 -3.59 7.70 2.47
C THR A 92 -3.87 6.56 1.49
N PHE A 93 -3.45 6.69 0.22
CA PHE A 93 -3.60 5.60 -0.76
C PHE A 93 -2.82 4.34 -0.33
N ALA A 94 -1.62 4.50 0.23
CA ALA A 94 -0.78 3.42 0.73
C ALA A 94 -1.25 2.82 2.06
N ARG A 95 -2.24 3.43 2.73
CA ARG A 95 -2.73 3.06 4.07
C ARG A 95 -1.63 3.11 5.15
N LEU A 96 -0.81 4.18 5.14
CA LEU A 96 0.32 4.45 6.07
C LEU A 96 0.10 5.64 7.00
#